data_AF-A0A2T4IW70-F1
#
_entry.id   AF-A0A2T4IW70-F1
#
_cell.length_a   1.000
_cell.length_b   1.000
_cell.length_c   1.000
_cell.angle_alpha   90.00
_cell.angle_beta   90.00
_cell.angle_gamma   90.00
#
_symmetry.space_group_name_H-M   'P 1'
#
loop_
_entity.id
_entity.type
_entity.pdbx_description
1 polymer ?
#
loop_
_entity_poly.entity_id
_entity_poly.type
_entity_poly.pdbx_seq_one_letter_code
_entity_poly.pdbx_strand_id
1 'polypeptide(L)'
;MNTTTARSRKASANKVLSILEKDEAEDVTILDLDQLLVRFSNISGSNYTPDSLNTYKSRIKSAIDDFKNYLDNPMSFRPSIQASGRKSSERPKSVNATDSKSLDEAPQKIFANFSAAPPTSVSILPIPIRPDLTIQVQGLPYDLTPAEANKIANVIRAMASTD
;
A
#
# COMPACT_ATOMS: atom_id res chain seq x y z
N MET A 1 6.60 -0.19 -17.42
CA MET A 1 5.52 -0.39 -16.43
C MET A 1 5.20 -1.88 -16.36
N ASN A 2 5.10 -2.47 -15.16
CA ASN A 2 4.77 -3.90 -15.02
C ASN A 2 3.30 -4.15 -15.45
N THR A 3 3.05 -5.28 -16.12
CA THR A 3 1.71 -5.69 -16.60
C THR A 3 0.69 -5.78 -15.47
N THR A 4 1.11 -6.25 -14.29
CA THR A 4 0.27 -6.29 -13.07
C THR A 4 -0.11 -4.90 -12.61
N THR A 5 0.84 -3.95 -12.61
CA THR A 5 0.58 -2.55 -12.25
C THR A 5 -0.37 -1.89 -13.24
N ALA A 6 -0.21 -2.17 -14.54
CA ALA A 6 -1.12 -1.70 -15.58
C ALA A 6 -2.54 -2.22 -15.40
N ARG A 7 -2.69 -3.52 -15.14
CA ARG A 7 -4.00 -4.15 -14.91
C ARG A 7 -4.68 -3.58 -13.66
N SER A 8 -3.93 -3.38 -12.57
CA SER A 8 -4.46 -2.81 -11.33
C SER A 8 -4.88 -1.36 -11.48
N ARG A 9 -4.09 -0.53 -12.18
CA ARG A 9 -4.48 0.86 -12.50
C ARG A 9 -5.74 0.89 -13.36
N LYS A 10 -5.81 0.08 -14.42
CA LYS A 10 -7.00 -0.04 -15.29
C LYS A 10 -8.25 -0.46 -14.51
N ALA A 11 -8.14 -1.49 -13.67
CA ALA A 11 -9.28 -1.98 -12.88
C ALA A 11 -9.79 -0.92 -11.88
N SER A 12 -8.86 -0.21 -11.23
CA SER A 12 -9.22 0.87 -10.29
C SER A 12 -9.89 2.04 -11.01
N ALA A 13 -9.34 2.44 -12.16
CA ALA A 13 -9.92 3.48 -13.01
C ALA A 13 -11.32 3.09 -13.49
N ASN A 14 -11.53 1.89 -14.04
CA ASN A 14 -12.85 1.46 -14.50
C ASN A 14 -13.91 1.47 -13.38
N LYS A 15 -13.54 1.11 -12.15
CA LYS A 15 -14.49 1.09 -11.02
C LYS A 15 -14.88 2.47 -10.54
N VAL A 16 -13.91 3.37 -10.38
CA VAL A 16 -14.20 4.72 -9.88
C VAL A 16 -14.78 5.57 -11.00
N LEU A 17 -14.35 5.36 -12.25
CA LEU A 17 -14.84 6.14 -13.37
C LEU A 17 -16.26 5.75 -13.81
N SER A 18 -16.77 4.58 -13.40
CA SER A 18 -18.13 4.16 -13.74
C SER A 18 -19.23 4.97 -13.05
N ILE A 19 -18.87 5.81 -12.06
CA ILE A 19 -19.80 6.68 -11.34
C ILE A 19 -19.71 8.14 -11.77
N LEU A 20 -18.98 8.45 -12.86
CA LEU A 20 -18.94 9.81 -13.41
C LEU A 20 -20.28 10.17 -14.03
N GLU A 21 -20.63 11.44 -13.89
CA GLU A 21 -21.72 12.04 -14.64
C GLU A 21 -21.28 12.32 -16.09
N LYS A 22 -22.23 12.53 -17.01
CA LYS A 22 -21.93 12.58 -18.47
C LYS A 22 -21.00 13.73 -18.83
N ASP A 23 -21.15 14.84 -18.14
CA ASP A 23 -20.38 16.07 -18.20
C ASP A 23 -18.97 15.90 -17.61
N GLU A 24 -18.82 15.20 -16.50
CA GLU A 24 -17.52 14.88 -15.92
C GLU A 24 -16.72 13.88 -16.79
N ALA A 25 -17.42 12.98 -17.49
CA ALA A 25 -16.81 12.00 -18.38
C ALA A 25 -16.22 12.63 -19.65
N GLU A 26 -16.58 13.88 -19.97
CA GLU A 26 -16.08 14.61 -21.14
C GLU A 26 -14.63 15.05 -20.95
N ASP A 27 -14.26 15.50 -19.73
CA ASP A 27 -12.89 15.86 -19.40
C ASP A 27 -12.44 15.32 -18.03
N VAL A 28 -11.68 14.22 -18.09
CA VAL A 28 -11.13 13.57 -16.89
C VAL A 28 -9.97 14.33 -16.25
N THR A 29 -9.43 15.37 -16.91
CA THR A 29 -8.25 16.10 -16.43
C THR A 29 -8.58 17.16 -15.39
N ILE A 30 -9.82 17.60 -15.35
CA ILE A 30 -10.35 18.63 -14.43
C ILE A 30 -11.05 18.04 -13.19
N LEU A 31 -11.15 16.71 -13.10
CA LEU A 31 -11.88 16.04 -12.01
C LEU A 31 -11.27 16.30 -10.64
N ASP A 32 -12.12 16.65 -9.68
CA ASP A 32 -11.80 16.60 -8.26
C ASP A 32 -11.91 15.17 -7.75
N LEU A 33 -10.77 14.48 -7.70
CA LEU A 33 -10.67 13.10 -7.25
C LEU A 33 -11.10 12.91 -5.79
N ASP A 34 -11.01 13.94 -4.95
CA ASP A 34 -11.45 13.86 -3.56
C ASP A 34 -12.97 13.81 -3.46
N GLN A 35 -13.67 14.70 -4.17
CA GLN A 35 -15.13 14.67 -4.24
C GLN A 35 -15.65 13.41 -4.91
N LEU A 36 -15.00 12.97 -6.00
CA LEU A 36 -15.37 11.75 -6.70
C LEU A 36 -15.28 10.52 -5.79
N LEU A 37 -14.27 10.44 -4.92
CA LEU A 37 -14.13 9.31 -3.99
C LEU A 37 -15.12 9.35 -2.84
N VAL A 38 -15.51 10.54 -2.36
CA VAL A 38 -16.59 10.69 -1.39
C VAL A 38 -17.91 10.21 -2.01
N ARG A 39 -18.22 10.62 -3.24
CA ARG A 39 -19.41 10.14 -3.97
C ARG A 39 -19.34 8.62 -4.19
N PHE A 40 -18.18 8.11 -4.57
CA PHE A 40 -17.94 6.67 -4.73
C PHE A 40 -18.14 5.88 -3.43
N SER A 41 -17.64 6.37 -2.30
CA SER A 41 -17.85 5.71 -1.00
C SER A 41 -19.30 5.74 -0.57
N ASN A 42 -20.02 6.83 -0.85
CA ASN A 42 -21.44 6.96 -0.53
C ASN A 42 -22.29 5.99 -1.35
N ILE A 43 -22.00 5.85 -2.65
CA ILE A 43 -22.72 4.93 -3.55
C ILE A 43 -22.35 3.47 -3.24
N SER A 44 -21.08 3.19 -2.98
CA SER A 44 -20.59 1.83 -2.76
C SER A 44 -20.86 1.33 -1.34
N GLY A 45 -21.26 2.19 -0.40
CA GLY A 45 -21.47 1.83 1.00
C GLY A 45 -20.22 1.24 1.67
N SER A 46 -20.41 0.28 2.58
CA SER A 46 -19.34 -0.38 3.35
C SER A 46 -18.53 -1.42 2.57
N ASN A 47 -18.62 -1.45 1.24
CA ASN A 47 -17.92 -2.43 0.41
C ASN A 47 -16.40 -2.16 0.27
N TYR A 48 -15.93 -0.97 0.67
CA TYR A 48 -14.53 -0.58 0.56
C TYR A 48 -14.01 -0.01 1.88
N THR A 49 -12.81 -0.44 2.25
CA THR A 49 -12.09 0.13 3.41
C THR A 49 -11.49 1.50 3.05
N PRO A 50 -11.26 2.39 4.03
CA PRO A 50 -10.58 3.67 3.80
C PRO A 50 -9.23 3.52 3.09
N ASP A 51 -8.49 2.46 3.40
CA ASP A 51 -7.21 2.15 2.78
C ASP A 51 -7.34 1.78 1.29
N SER A 52 -8.39 1.03 0.94
CA SER A 52 -8.72 0.70 -0.45
C SER A 52 -9.07 1.95 -1.26
N LEU A 53 -9.82 2.88 -0.67
CA LEU A 53 -10.18 4.15 -1.30
C LEU A 53 -8.95 5.02 -1.55
N ASN A 54 -8.04 5.11 -0.58
CA ASN A 54 -6.79 5.85 -0.75
C ASN A 54 -5.90 5.23 -1.84
N THR A 55 -5.87 3.90 -1.90
CA THR A 55 -5.17 3.16 -2.96
C THR A 55 -5.76 3.47 -4.34
N TYR A 56 -7.09 3.49 -4.47
CA TYR A 56 -7.75 3.85 -5.73
C TYR A 56 -7.46 5.31 -6.11
N LYS A 57 -7.50 6.24 -5.13
CA LYS A 57 -7.10 7.64 -5.31
C LYS A 57 -5.73 7.78 -5.94
N SER A 58 -4.72 7.19 -5.29
CA SER A 58 -3.32 7.30 -5.72
C SER A 58 -3.10 6.75 -7.13
N ARG A 59 -3.73 5.62 -7.44
CA ARG A 59 -3.64 4.97 -8.75
C ARG A 59 -4.29 5.80 -9.86
N ILE A 60 -5.47 6.36 -9.61
CA ILE A 60 -6.18 7.19 -10.59
C ILE A 60 -5.45 8.51 -10.80
N LYS A 61 -5.03 9.16 -9.71
CA LYS A 61 -4.22 10.39 -9.77
C LYS A 61 -2.98 10.18 -10.62
N SER A 62 -2.22 9.12 -10.36
CA SER A 62 -1.03 8.80 -11.14
C SER A 62 -1.35 8.54 -12.62
N ALA A 63 -2.49 7.92 -12.93
CA ALA A 63 -2.90 7.66 -14.31
C ALA A 63 -3.32 8.94 -15.06
N ILE A 64 -4.03 9.85 -14.39
CA ILE A 64 -4.41 11.16 -14.94
C ILE A 64 -3.18 12.05 -15.12
N ASP A 65 -2.25 12.05 -14.16
CA ASP A 65 -1.00 12.79 -14.26
C ASP A 65 -0.14 12.23 -15.40
N ASP A 66 -0.04 10.90 -15.55
CA ASP A 66 0.61 10.27 -16.71
C ASP A 66 -0.07 10.69 -18.02
N PHE A 67 -1.40 10.75 -18.06
CA PHE A 67 -2.15 11.19 -19.24
C PHE A 67 -1.90 12.67 -19.58
N LYS A 68 -1.89 13.56 -18.59
CA LYS A 68 -1.53 14.98 -18.76
C LYS A 68 -0.12 15.14 -19.31
N ASN A 69 0.85 14.43 -18.74
CA ASN A 69 2.23 14.44 -19.22
C ASN A 69 2.37 13.92 -20.66
N TYR A 70 1.55 12.95 -21.04
CA TYR A 70 1.48 12.45 -22.42
C TYR A 70 0.91 13.50 -23.37
N LEU A 71 -0.14 14.22 -22.98
CA LEU A 71 -0.71 15.32 -23.78
C LEU A 71 0.29 16.47 -23.96
N ASP A 72 1.01 16.84 -22.91
CA ASP A 72 2.00 17.92 -22.95
C ASP A 72 3.19 17.58 -23.87
N ASN A 73 3.73 16.35 -23.78
CA ASN A 73 4.93 15.95 -24.51
C ASN A 73 4.91 14.47 -24.93
N PRO A 74 4.18 14.11 -26.00
CA PRO A 74 4.02 12.70 -26.40
C PRO A 74 5.35 12.05 -26.83
N MET A 75 6.28 12.84 -27.39
CA MET A 75 7.57 12.34 -27.88
C MET A 75 8.57 11.99 -26.77
N SER A 76 8.43 12.58 -25.58
CA SER A 76 9.29 12.33 -24.41
C SER A 76 8.57 11.59 -23.29
N PHE A 77 7.33 11.15 -23.53
CA PHE A 77 6.52 10.52 -22.51
C PHE A 77 7.19 9.25 -21.99
N ARG A 78 7.41 9.24 -20.67
CA ARG A 78 7.73 8.03 -19.92
C ARG A 78 6.72 7.94 -18.79
N PRO A 79 6.00 6.81 -18.66
CA PRO A 79 5.11 6.63 -17.52
C PRO A 79 5.89 6.89 -16.24
N SER A 80 5.30 7.62 -15.30
CA SER A 80 5.83 7.80 -13.95
C SER A 80 5.79 6.44 -13.24
N ILE A 81 6.78 5.62 -13.56
CA ILE A 81 7.22 4.53 -12.73
C ILE A 81 7.94 5.25 -11.62
N GLN A 82 7.31 5.34 -10.45
CA GLN A 82 8.00 5.73 -9.23
C GLN A 82 9.13 4.73 -9.03
N ALA A 83 10.27 4.98 -9.67
CA ALA A 83 11.53 4.39 -9.32
C ALA A 83 11.75 4.91 -7.92
N SER A 84 11.60 4.02 -6.94
CA SER A 84 12.04 4.22 -5.57
C SER A 84 13.56 4.35 -5.59
N GLY A 85 14.07 5.44 -6.16
CA GLY A 85 15.47 5.78 -6.29
C GLY A 85 15.91 6.42 -4.99
N ARG A 86 16.52 5.61 -4.13
CA ARG A 86 17.37 6.09 -3.02
C ARG A 86 18.46 6.97 -3.63
N LYS A 87 18.38 8.29 -3.46
CA LYS A 87 19.57 9.16 -3.53
C LYS A 87 20.39 8.87 -2.26
N SER A 88 21.37 8.00 -2.38
CA SER A 88 22.36 7.72 -1.35
C SER A 88 23.28 8.94 -1.18
N SER A 89 23.02 9.75 -0.17
CA SER A 89 24.01 10.69 0.36
C SER A 89 24.93 9.91 1.29
N GLU A 90 26.17 9.68 0.87
CA GLU A 90 27.26 9.20 1.72
C GLU A 90 27.52 10.20 2.86
N ARG A 91 27.61 9.70 4.10
CA ARG A 91 28.48 10.27 5.13
C ARG A 91 28.92 9.22 6.17
N PRO A 92 30.10 9.41 6.79
CA PRO A 92 30.93 8.35 7.35
C PRO A 92 30.62 7.99 8.80
N LYS A 93 31.08 6.80 9.20
CA LYS A 93 31.05 6.25 10.56
C LYS A 93 31.87 7.09 11.55
N SER A 94 31.30 7.32 12.73
CA SER A 94 32.03 7.63 13.96
C SER A 94 31.58 6.71 15.09
N VAL A 95 32.53 6.39 15.94
CA VAL A 95 32.56 5.37 17.00
C VAL A 95 32.41 6.02 18.38
N ASN A 96 32.10 5.19 19.38
CA ASN A 96 32.29 5.30 20.84
C ASN A 96 31.17 5.83 21.75
N ALA A 97 30.72 4.92 22.63
CA ALA A 97 30.65 4.95 24.13
C ALA A 97 30.10 6.22 24.83
N THR A 98 29.35 6.21 25.94
CA THR A 98 29.34 5.35 27.14
C THR A 98 28.09 5.67 28.00
N ASP A 99 27.68 4.69 28.79
CA ASP A 99 26.86 4.61 30.02
C ASP A 99 26.38 5.90 30.76
N SER A 100 25.13 5.88 31.27
CA SER A 100 24.67 6.47 32.57
C SER A 100 23.14 6.31 32.80
N LYS A 101 22.77 5.72 33.95
CA LYS A 101 21.40 5.57 34.50
C LYS A 101 20.76 6.89 34.96
N SER A 102 19.42 7.00 34.87
CA SER A 102 18.53 7.60 35.89
C SER A 102 17.06 7.24 35.60
N LEU A 103 16.32 6.89 36.66
CA LEU A 103 14.88 6.58 36.70
C LEU A 103 14.12 7.88 37.03
N ASP A 104 13.07 8.23 36.28
CA ASP A 104 11.68 8.39 36.75
C ASP A 104 10.74 9.07 35.71
N GLU A 105 9.53 8.51 35.66
CA GLU A 105 8.23 9.11 35.31
C GLU A 105 7.73 9.27 33.84
N ALA A 106 6.54 8.68 33.62
CA ALA A 106 5.56 8.73 32.53
C ALA A 106 5.68 7.76 31.32
N PRO A 107 4.61 7.01 30.97
CA PRO A 107 4.64 5.97 29.94
C PRO A 107 4.62 6.58 28.53
N GLN A 108 5.79 6.84 27.98
CA GLN A 108 5.93 7.12 26.55
C GLN A 108 5.82 5.79 25.79
N LYS A 109 4.81 5.72 24.91
CA LYS A 109 4.61 4.65 23.92
C LYS A 109 5.95 4.38 23.21
N ILE A 110 6.48 3.19 23.43
CA ILE A 110 7.64 2.66 22.71
C ILE A 110 7.18 2.43 21.27
N PHE A 111 7.30 3.46 20.43
CA PHE A 111 7.43 3.25 19.00
C PHE A 111 8.82 2.66 18.80
N ALA A 112 8.91 1.34 18.87
CA ALA A 112 10.02 0.61 18.30
C ALA A 112 10.05 0.99 16.83
N ASN A 113 11.03 1.82 16.46
CA ASN A 113 11.37 2.13 15.07
C ASN A 113 11.86 0.85 14.40
N PHE A 114 10.93 -0.04 14.03
CA PHE A 114 11.17 -1.00 12.98
C PHE A 114 11.30 -0.19 11.70
N SER A 115 12.52 -0.15 11.17
CA SER A 115 12.85 0.40 9.85
C SER A 115 11.83 -0.13 8.85
N ALA A 116 10.86 0.72 8.50
CA ALA A 116 9.71 0.33 7.71
C ALA A 116 10.20 -0.06 6.32
N ALA A 117 10.12 -1.37 6.04
CA ALA A 117 10.09 -1.89 4.69
C ALA A 117 9.02 -1.12 3.88
N PRO A 118 9.17 -1.01 2.54
CA PRO A 118 8.16 -0.38 1.70
C PRO A 118 6.77 -0.98 1.99
N PRO A 119 5.67 -0.24 1.81
CA PRO A 119 4.32 -0.71 2.15
C PRO A 119 3.95 -1.89 1.25
N THR A 120 4.34 -3.08 1.69
CA THR A 120 3.79 -4.35 1.24
C THR A 120 2.29 -4.25 1.53
N SER A 121 1.48 -4.34 0.49
CA SER A 121 0.03 -4.34 0.62
C SER A 121 -0.35 -5.47 1.60
N VAL A 122 -0.64 -5.09 2.84
CA VAL A 122 -0.89 -5.97 3.97
C VAL A 122 -2.26 -6.62 3.75
N SER A 123 -2.27 -7.78 3.08
CA SER A 123 -3.48 -8.58 2.95
C SER A 123 -3.81 -9.19 4.32
N ILE A 124 -5.01 -8.92 4.84
CA ILE A 124 -5.55 -9.55 6.05
C ILE A 124 -6.35 -10.77 5.61
N LEU A 125 -5.83 -11.97 5.88
CA LEU A 125 -6.47 -13.23 5.50
C LEU A 125 -7.08 -13.91 6.74
N PRO A 126 -8.41 -14.03 6.85
CA PRO A 126 -9.05 -14.82 7.90
C PRO A 126 -8.92 -16.32 7.59
N ILE A 127 -8.31 -17.07 8.50
CA ILE A 127 -8.13 -18.51 8.42
C ILE A 127 -8.88 -19.15 9.60
N PRO A 128 -10.01 -19.83 9.36
CA PRO A 128 -10.69 -20.59 10.40
C PRO A 128 -9.87 -21.84 10.75
N ILE A 129 -9.51 -22.00 12.03
CA ILE A 129 -8.74 -23.15 12.53
C ILE A 129 -9.64 -24.15 13.26
N ARG A 130 -10.70 -23.67 13.94
CA ARG A 130 -11.74 -24.45 14.63
C ARG A 130 -13.09 -23.74 14.48
N PRO A 131 -14.23 -24.37 14.80
CA PRO A 131 -15.56 -23.75 14.68
C PRO A 131 -15.67 -22.37 15.35
N ASP A 132 -15.00 -22.17 16.49
CA ASP A 132 -15.05 -20.92 17.25
C ASP A 132 -13.73 -20.13 17.22
N LEU A 133 -12.78 -20.49 16.34
CA LEU A 133 -11.46 -19.87 16.31
C LEU A 133 -11.02 -19.54 14.89
N THR A 134 -11.05 -18.26 14.56
CA THR A 134 -10.53 -17.71 13.30
C THR A 134 -9.32 -16.83 13.58
N ILE A 135 -8.20 -17.13 12.92
CA ILE A 135 -6.96 -16.34 13.02
C ILE A 135 -6.88 -15.41 11.82
N GLN A 136 -6.49 -14.16 12.04
CA GLN A 136 -6.24 -13.20 10.98
C GLN A 136 -4.73 -13.10 10.72
N VAL A 137 -4.28 -13.53 9.55
CA VAL A 137 -2.88 -13.40 9.14
C VAL A 137 -2.70 -12.08 8.41
N GLN A 138 -1.79 -11.23 8.90
CA GLN A 138 -1.50 -9.91 8.34
C GLN A 138 -0.07 -9.84 7.79
N GLY A 139 0.15 -8.99 6.79
CA GLY A 139 1.50 -8.71 6.28
C GLY A 139 2.07 -9.72 5.30
N LEU A 140 1.21 -10.55 4.70
CA LEU A 140 1.66 -11.41 3.59
C LEU A 140 1.81 -10.58 2.30
N PRO A 141 2.95 -10.71 1.60
CA PRO A 141 3.12 -10.10 0.29
C PRO A 141 2.21 -10.79 -0.75
N TYR A 142 1.78 -10.02 -1.77
CA TYR A 142 0.93 -10.55 -2.84
C TYR A 142 1.67 -11.55 -3.75
N ASP A 143 2.99 -11.46 -3.80
CA ASP A 143 3.91 -12.29 -4.59
C ASP A 143 4.65 -13.33 -3.73
N LEU A 144 4.01 -13.82 -2.66
CA LEU A 144 4.59 -14.83 -1.77
C LEU A 144 5.05 -16.07 -2.55
N THR A 145 6.35 -16.32 -2.52
CA THR A 145 6.92 -17.52 -3.17
C THR A 145 6.73 -18.76 -2.29
N PRO A 146 6.74 -19.99 -2.88
CA PRO A 146 6.63 -21.23 -2.10
C PRO A 146 7.73 -21.37 -1.03
N ALA A 147 8.94 -20.88 -1.31
CA ALA A 147 10.06 -20.93 -0.36
C ALA A 147 9.81 -20.04 0.88
N GLU A 148 9.27 -18.83 0.68
CA GLU A 148 8.93 -17.91 1.76
C GLU A 148 7.73 -18.41 2.56
N ALA A 149 6.70 -18.95 1.88
CA ALA A 149 5.55 -19.57 2.53
C ALA A 149 5.99 -20.73 3.46
N ASN A 150 6.90 -21.59 2.98
CA ASN A 150 7.47 -22.66 3.80
C ASN A 150 8.23 -22.14 5.02
N LYS A 151 8.97 -21.03 4.86
CA LYS A 151 9.68 -20.41 5.97
C LYS A 151 8.73 -19.90 7.05
N ILE A 152 7.66 -19.22 6.65
CA ILE A 152 6.61 -18.73 7.56
C ILE A 152 5.92 -19.92 8.26
N ALA A 153 5.57 -20.96 7.50
CA ALA A 153 4.96 -22.17 8.04
C ALA A 153 5.85 -22.88 9.07
N ASN A 154 7.16 -22.92 8.84
CA ASN A 154 8.11 -23.52 9.78
C ASN A 154 8.20 -22.74 11.10
N VAL A 155 8.14 -21.40 11.05
CA VAL A 155 8.08 -20.57 12.26
C VAL A 155 6.81 -20.85 13.04
N ILE A 156 5.65 -20.87 12.38
CA ILE A 156 4.36 -21.17 13.02
C ILE A 156 4.35 -22.58 13.62
N ARG A 157 4.92 -23.57 12.90
CA ARG A 157 5.08 -24.94 13.41
C ARG A 157 5.97 -25.00 14.63
N ALA A 158 7.06 -24.23 14.68
CA ALA A 158 7.94 -24.18 15.85
C ALA A 158 7.28 -23.52 17.07
N MET A 159 6.28 -22.65 16.85
CA MET A 159 5.48 -22.05 17.93
C MET A 159 4.39 -22.98 18.47
N ALA A 160 4.01 -24.02 17.72
CA ALA A 160 3.10 -25.03 18.21
C ALA A 160 3.86 -25.94 19.18
N SER A 161 3.59 -25.81 20.49
CA SER A 161 4.14 -26.71 21.49
C SER A 161 3.73 -28.14 21.21
N THR A 162 4.71 -29.03 21.13
CA THR A 162 4.51 -30.48 21.18
C THR A 162 4.06 -30.84 22.59
N ASP A 163 2.79 -31.21 22.75
CA ASP A 163 2.35 -32.15 23.78
C ASP A 163 1.99 -33.46 23.07
#